data_AF-A0A1Y3YXE2-F1
#
_entry.id   AF-A0A1Y3YXE2-F1
#
_cell.length_a   1.000
_cell.length_b   1.000
_cell.length_c   1.000
_cell.angle_alpha   90.00
_cell.angle_beta   90.00
_cell.angle_gamma   90.00
#
_symmetry.space_group_name_H-M   'P 1'
#
loop_
_entity.id
_entity.type
_entity.pdbx_description
1 polymer ?
#
loop_
_entity_poly.entity_id
_entity_poly.type
_entity_poly.pdbx_seq_one_letter_code
_entity_poly.pdbx_strand_id
1 'polypeptide(L)'
;MGRTSDSGEIKFPLSNTEGFQCDYLMPEVNDTSVTNALKMVRKNYPDNTDENDYKWRVDESGKYKISLNVIDMTVKFEKLP
;
A
#
# COMPACT_ATOMS: atom_id res chain seq x y z
N MET A 1 -30.07 4.14 -9.31
CA MET A 1 -29.61 2.78 -8.94
C MET A 1 -28.20 2.65 -9.48
N GLY A 2 -27.19 2.80 -8.63
CA GLY A 2 -25.78 2.77 -9.04
C GLY A 2 -24.93 2.28 -7.88
N ARG A 3 -24.49 1.02 -7.94
CA ARG A 3 -23.46 0.44 -7.08
C ARG A 3 -22.41 -0.13 -8.01
N THR A 4 -21.16 0.32 -7.85
CA THR A 4 -19.87 -0.18 -8.39
C THR A 4 -18.84 0.93 -8.08
N SER A 5 -17.78 0.83 -7.28
CA SER A 5 -17.06 -0.27 -6.61
C SER A 5 -16.52 0.19 -5.24
N ASP A 6 -16.56 -0.67 -4.22
CA ASP A 6 -16.03 -0.39 -2.87
C ASP A 6 -14.50 -0.66 -2.77
N SER A 7 -13.76 -0.45 -3.86
CA SER A 7 -12.32 -0.75 -3.91
C SER A 7 -11.49 0.42 -3.38
N GLY A 8 -10.71 0.18 -2.33
CA GLY A 8 -9.77 1.17 -1.76
C GLY A 8 -8.34 0.98 -2.27
N GLU A 9 -7.50 1.99 -2.06
CA GLU A 9 -6.06 1.92 -2.34
C GLU A 9 -5.26 2.29 -1.09
N ILE A 10 -4.11 1.64 -0.88
CA ILE A 10 -3.27 1.91 0.29
C ILE A 10 -1.77 1.83 -0.02
N LYS A 11 -1.01 2.71 0.62
CA LYS A 11 0.46 2.71 0.78
C LYS A 11 0.80 3.42 2.09
N PHE A 12 2.01 3.22 2.63
CA PHE A 12 2.36 3.76 3.95
C PHE A 12 3.44 4.85 3.84
N PRO A 13 3.16 6.11 4.21
CA PRO A 13 4.18 7.14 4.32
C PRO A 13 5.10 6.86 5.51
N LEU A 14 6.39 7.14 5.37
CA LEU A 14 7.40 7.04 6.44
C LEU A 14 7.61 8.36 7.19
N SER A 15 6.90 9.43 6.80
CA SER A 15 6.88 10.71 7.49
C SER A 15 5.48 11.27 7.52
N ASN A 16 5.11 11.91 8.63
CA ASN A 16 3.81 12.57 8.82
C ASN A 16 3.91 14.08 8.57
N THR A 17 4.67 14.50 7.56
CA THR A 17 4.63 15.87 7.06
C THR A 17 3.29 16.09 6.37
N GLU A 18 2.69 17.29 6.46
CA GLU A 18 1.37 17.62 5.89
C GLU A 18 1.25 17.51 4.35
N GLY A 19 2.18 16.82 3.67
CA GLY A 19 2.20 16.63 2.23
C GLY A 19 2.79 15.28 1.80
N PHE A 20 2.82 15.05 0.49
CA PHE A 20 3.20 13.77 -0.13
C PHE A 20 4.71 13.62 -0.41
N GLN A 21 5.53 14.50 0.15
CA GLN A 21 6.96 14.60 -0.12
C GLN A 21 7.77 13.79 0.91
N CYS A 22 7.56 12.47 0.93
CA CYS A 22 8.26 11.59 1.85
C CYS A 22 8.50 10.21 1.26
N ASP A 23 9.29 9.40 1.95
CA ASP A 23 9.50 8.02 1.59
C ASP A 23 8.23 7.19 1.86
N TYR A 24 8.04 6.13 1.07
CA TYR A 24 6.87 5.26 1.17
C TYR A 24 7.26 3.78 1.24
N LEU A 25 6.46 2.99 1.96
CA LEU A 25 6.37 1.54 1.80
C LEU A 25 5.17 1.23 0.89
N MET A 26 5.43 0.51 -0.20
CA MET A 26 4.49 0.28 -1.29
C MET A 26 4.73 -1.09 -1.97
N PRO A 27 3.82 -1.61 -2.82
CA PRO A 27 4.06 -2.86 -3.52
C PRO A 27 5.15 -2.74 -4.59
N GLU A 28 5.73 -3.88 -4.96
CA GLU A 28 6.63 -4.01 -6.12
C GLU A 28 5.90 -3.83 -7.45
N VAL A 29 4.60 -4.16 -7.50
CA VAL A 29 3.76 -4.09 -8.69
C VAL A 29 2.48 -3.33 -8.36
N ASN A 30 2.13 -2.33 -9.17
CA ASN A 30 0.90 -1.57 -8.96
C ASN A 30 -0.34 -2.47 -8.93
N ASP A 31 -1.37 -2.05 -8.20
CA ASP A 31 -2.66 -2.73 -8.12
C ASP A 31 -2.59 -4.19 -7.59
N THR A 32 -1.50 -4.55 -6.91
CA THR A 32 -1.41 -5.81 -6.19
C THR A 32 -2.50 -5.85 -5.13
N SER A 33 -3.39 -6.85 -5.18
CA SER A 33 -4.43 -7.02 -4.16
C SER A 33 -3.81 -7.24 -2.78
N VAL A 34 -4.38 -6.65 -1.74
CA VAL A 34 -3.93 -6.85 -0.34
C VAL A 34 -3.95 -8.32 0.09
N THR A 35 -4.78 -9.16 -0.53
CA THR A 35 -4.83 -10.61 -0.27
C THR A 35 -3.65 -11.38 -0.87
N ASN A 36 -3.02 -10.81 -1.91
CA ASN A 36 -1.83 -11.37 -2.58
C ASN A 36 -0.54 -10.66 -2.17
N ALA A 37 -0.62 -9.65 -1.30
CA ALA A 37 0.53 -8.89 -0.85
C ALA A 37 1.43 -9.76 0.03
N LEU A 38 2.69 -9.88 -0.37
CA LEU A 38 3.72 -10.63 0.36
C LEU A 38 4.98 -9.77 0.57
N LYS A 39 5.35 -8.98 -0.43
CA LYS A 39 6.53 -8.12 -0.44
C LYS A 39 6.16 -6.65 -0.52
N MET A 40 7.05 -5.82 -0.02
CA MET A 40 6.98 -4.37 -0.13
C MET A 40 8.36 -3.80 -0.47
N VAL A 41 8.38 -2.60 -1.05
CA VAL A 41 9.59 -1.83 -1.33
C VAL A 41 9.53 -0.48 -0.65
N ARG A 42 10.70 0.08 -0.35
CA ARG A 42 10.83 1.47 0.06
C ARG A 42 11.08 2.32 -1.18
N LYS A 43 10.20 3.27 -1.44
CA LYS A 43 10.42 4.35 -2.40
C LYS A 43 11.00 5.54 -1.65
N ASN A 44 12.17 6.01 -2.06
CA ASN A 44 12.80 7.19 -1.49
C ASN A 44 12.27 8.46 -2.17
N TYR A 45 12.20 9.57 -1.43
CA TYR A 45 11.84 10.88 -1.95
C TYR A 45 13.03 11.86 -1.82
N PRO A 46 13.29 12.73 -2.82
CA PRO A 46 12.63 12.75 -4.13
C PRO A 46 13.05 11.55 -4.97
N ASP A 47 12.08 10.95 -5.64
CA ASP A 47 12.35 10.00 -6.70
C ASP A 47 12.34 10.78 -8.00
N ASN A 48 13.43 10.70 -8.75
CA ASN A 48 13.59 11.36 -10.05
C ASN A 48 13.19 10.44 -11.22
N THR A 49 12.57 9.30 -10.91
CA THR A 49 11.90 8.43 -11.89
C THR A 49 10.40 8.78 -11.94
N ASP A 50 9.85 8.95 -13.14
CA ASP A 50 8.42 9.29 -13.36
C ASP A 50 7.46 8.14 -13.00
N GLU A 51 7.99 7.02 -12.52
CA GLU A 51 7.26 5.79 -12.33
C GLU A 51 7.16 5.43 -10.85
N ASN A 52 6.03 4.82 -10.50
CA ASN A 52 5.84 4.02 -9.29
C ASN A 52 5.22 4.76 -8.10
N ASP A 53 4.12 5.49 -8.32
CA ASP A 53 3.13 5.73 -7.25
C ASP A 53 2.27 4.48 -7.00
N TYR A 54 2.92 3.35 -6.70
CA TYR A 54 2.22 2.08 -6.59
C TYR A 54 1.46 1.96 -5.29
N LYS A 55 0.29 1.32 -5.38
CA LYS A 55 -0.60 1.11 -4.25
C LYS A 55 -1.10 -0.33 -4.25
N TRP A 56 -1.32 -0.86 -3.05
CA TRP A 56 -2.10 -2.09 -2.93
C TRP A 56 -3.57 -1.77 -3.14
N ARG A 57 -4.28 -2.66 -3.83
CA ARG A 57 -5.74 -2.57 -4.01
C ARG A 57 -6.45 -3.36 -2.92
N VAL A 58 -7.44 -2.74 -2.29
CA VAL A 58 -8.34 -3.35 -1.31
C VAL A 58 -9.65 -3.67 -2.02
N ASP A 59 -9.84 -4.93 -2.40
CA ASP A 59 -11.03 -5.37 -3.15
C ASP A 59 -12.30 -5.44 -2.28
N GLU A 60 -12.13 -5.70 -0.98
CA GLU A 60 -13.25 -5.84 -0.04
C GLU A 60 -13.10 -4.86 1.13
N SER A 61 -14.15 -4.09 1.39
CA SER A 61 -14.23 -3.26 2.59
C SER A 61 -14.23 -4.13 3.86
N GLY A 62 -13.66 -3.59 4.93
CA GLY A 62 -13.54 -4.30 6.20
C GLY A 62 -12.42 -3.76 7.07
N LYS A 63 -12.31 -4.30 8.28
CA LYS A 63 -11.19 -4.05 9.17
C LYS A 63 -10.08 -5.05 8.84
N TYR A 64 -8.86 -4.57 8.74
CA TYR A 64 -7.69 -5.41 8.51
C TYR A 64 -6.69 -5.19 9.64
N LYS A 65 -6.10 -6.29 10.12
CA LYS A 65 -4.82 -6.24 10.80
C LYS A 65 -3.72 -6.22 9.75
N ILE A 66 -2.84 -5.23 9.83
CA ILE A 66 -1.75 -5.04 8.87
C ILE A 66 -0.43 -5.24 9.61
N SER A 67 0.42 -6.13 9.10
CA SER A 67 1.75 -6.39 9.64
C SER A 67 2.81 -6.02 8.61
N LEU A 68 3.77 -5.19 9.02
CA LEU A 68 4.91 -4.77 8.19
C LEU A 68 6.19 -5.27 8.84
N ASN A 69 6.95 -6.10 8.14
CA ASN A 69 8.30 -6.49 8.56
C ASN A 69 9.31 -5.75 7.69
N VAL A 70 9.87 -4.67 8.24
CA VAL A 70 10.82 -3.78 7.55
C VAL A 70 12.24 -4.31 7.51
N ILE A 71 12.53 -5.41 8.22
CA ILE A 71 13.83 -6.09 8.14
C ILE A 71 13.85 -6.96 6.88
N ASP A 72 12.78 -7.76 6.68
CA ASP A 72 12.66 -8.68 5.54
C ASP A 72 11.89 -8.08 4.35
N MET A 73 11.40 -6.85 4.49
CA MET A 73 10.58 -6.14 3.50
C MET A 73 9.35 -6.94 3.04
N THR A 74 8.64 -7.50 4.02
CA THR A 74 7.39 -8.24 3.81
C THR A 74 6.18 -7.55 4.44
N VAL A 75 5.00 -7.82 3.89
CA VAL A 75 3.73 -7.28 4.35
C VAL A 75 2.68 -8.38 4.40
N LYS A 76 1.75 -8.27 5.35
CA LYS A 76 0.58 -9.13 5.45
C LYS A 76 -0.66 -8.32 5.82
N PHE A 77 -1.75 -8.54 5.09
CA PHE A 77 -3.07 -7.99 5.40
C PHE A 77 -3.99 -9.15 5.81
N GLU A 78 -4.57 -9.05 7.00
CA GLU A 78 -5.46 -10.07 7.57
C GLU A 78 -6.81 -9.44 7.84
N LYS A 79 -7.83 -9.82 7.06
CA LYS A 79 -9.20 -9.34 7.28
C LYS A 79 -9.72 -9.87 8.61
N LEU A 80 -10.25 -8.97 9.43
CA LEU A 80 -10.85 -9.30 10.71
C LEU A 80 -12.33 -9.70 10.51
N PRO A 81 -12.85 -10.61 11.36
CA PRO A 81 -14.27 -10.98 11.37
C PRO A 81 -15.21 -9.80 11.64
#